data_AF-A0A529Q014-F1
#
_entry.id   AF-A0A529Q014-F1
#
_cell.length_a   1.000
_cell.length_b   1.000
_cell.length_c   1.000
_cell.angle_alpha   90.00
_cell.angle_beta   90.00
_cell.angle_gamma   90.00
#
_symmetry.space_group_name_H-M   'P 1'
#
loop_
_entity.id
_entity.type
_entity.pdbx_description
1 polymer ?
#
loop_
_entity_poly.entity_id
_entity_poly.type
_entity_poly.pdbx_seq_one_letter_code
_entity_poly.pdbx_strand_id
1 'polypeptide(L)'
;MAAGAANAATNPCEPEILRAADRYGVPAGILYAVGLTETGKKGSLQPNALNIEGKAVFPRSRDEALATFANARREGKTLIDLGCMQINQHYHGDHFRSVEDMLDPHQNVDY
;
A
#
# COMPACT_ATOMS: atom_id res chain seq x y z
N MET A 1 28.29 -9.00 21.83
CA MET A 1 27.86 -8.27 20.62
C MET A 1 26.38 -7.99 20.75
N ALA A 2 26.00 -6.74 21.02
CA ALA A 2 24.60 -6.35 21.15
C ALA A 2 24.03 -6.17 19.74
N ALA A 3 23.12 -7.06 19.34
CA ALA A 3 22.26 -6.81 18.19
C ALA A 3 21.28 -5.72 18.60
N GLY A 4 21.48 -4.50 18.08
CA GLY A 4 20.51 -3.43 18.23
C GLY A 4 19.21 -3.88 17.58
N ALA A 5 18.16 -4.04 18.39
CA ALA A 5 16.82 -4.19 17.88
C ALA A 5 16.53 -2.96 17.01
N ALA A 6 16.52 -3.16 15.69
CA ALA A 6 15.97 -2.17 14.80
C ALA A 6 14.52 -1.99 15.23
N ASN A 7 14.19 -0.81 15.77
CA ASN A 7 12.81 -0.34 15.84
C ASN A 7 12.32 -0.17 14.39
N ALA A 8 12.04 -1.29 13.71
CA ALA A 8 11.13 -1.30 12.60
C ALA A 8 9.80 -0.90 13.23
N ALA A 9 9.39 0.35 13.06
CA ALA A 9 7.99 0.71 13.23
C ALA A 9 7.23 -0.35 12.43
N THR A 10 6.50 -1.22 13.13
CA THR A 10 5.89 -2.41 12.54
C THR A 10 5.06 -1.93 11.37
N ASN A 11 5.51 -2.27 10.16
CA ASN A 11 4.88 -1.83 8.95
C ASN A 11 3.44 -2.38 8.97
N PRO A 12 2.40 -1.53 8.97
CA PRO A 12 1.04 -1.99 9.22
C PRO A 12 0.51 -2.88 8.09
N CYS A 13 1.20 -2.93 6.94
CA CYS A 13 0.86 -3.85 5.86
C CYS A 13 1.17 -5.32 6.19
N GLU A 14 2.24 -5.61 6.95
CA GLU A 14 2.70 -7.00 7.12
C GLU A 14 1.73 -7.88 7.93
N PRO A 15 1.15 -7.41 9.04
CA PRO A 15 0.12 -8.17 9.76
C PRO A 15 -1.11 -8.46 8.89
N GLU A 16 -1.48 -7.54 8.00
CA GLU A 16 -2.63 -7.70 7.11
C GLU A 16 -2.35 -8.70 5.98
N ILE A 17 -1.10 -8.77 5.49
CA ILE A 17 -0.67 -9.83 4.56
C ILE A 17 -0.85 -11.21 5.20
N LEU A 18 -0.46 -11.36 6.47
CA LEU A 18 -0.61 -12.63 7.18
C LEU A 18 -2.09 -13.00 7.38
N ARG A 19 -2.94 -12.02 7.66
CA ARG A 19 -4.39 -12.22 7.81
C ARG A 19 -5.04 -12.63 6.49
N ALA A 20 -4.75 -11.92 5.41
CA ALA A 20 -5.27 -12.25 4.08
C ALA A 20 -4.77 -13.62 3.61
N ALA A 21 -3.49 -13.95 3.84
CA ALA A 21 -2.92 -15.27 3.55
C ALA A 21 -3.72 -16.40 4.21
N ASP A 22 -3.98 -16.27 5.51
CA ASP A 22 -4.77 -17.24 6.28
C ASP A 22 -6.21 -17.33 5.77
N ARG A 23 -6.87 -16.17 5.60
CA ARG A 23 -8.26 -16.08 5.16
C ARG A 23 -8.49 -16.72 3.78
N TYR A 24 -7.59 -16.48 2.84
CA TYR A 24 -7.72 -16.93 1.46
C TYR A 24 -6.99 -18.25 1.17
N GLY A 25 -6.30 -18.82 2.16
CA GLY A 25 -5.52 -20.06 1.99
C GLY A 25 -4.32 -19.90 1.04
N VAL A 26 -3.81 -18.68 0.89
CA VAL A 26 -2.66 -18.35 0.04
C VAL A 26 -1.39 -18.35 0.90
N PRO A 27 -0.27 -18.96 0.48
CA PRO A 27 0.96 -18.89 1.24
C PRO A 27 1.39 -17.43 1.44
N ALA A 28 1.63 -17.01 2.68
CA ALA A 28 2.00 -15.63 3.01
C ALA A 28 3.22 -15.12 2.22
N GLY A 29 4.18 -16.01 1.94
CA GLY A 29 5.34 -15.67 1.11
C GLY A 29 5.00 -15.25 -0.32
N ILE A 30 3.89 -15.74 -0.88
CA ILE A 30 3.40 -15.32 -2.20
C ILE A 30 2.82 -13.91 -2.14
N LEU A 31 1.91 -13.64 -1.19
CA LEU A 31 1.32 -12.29 -1.02
C LEU A 31 2.41 -11.26 -0.69
N TYR A 32 3.38 -11.63 0.15
CA TYR A 32 4.50 -10.75 0.49
C TYR A 32 5.41 -10.49 -0.71
N ALA A 33 5.71 -11.51 -1.53
CA ALA A 33 6.50 -11.33 -2.74
C ALA A 33 5.81 -10.42 -3.76
N VAL A 34 4.50 -10.58 -3.96
CA VAL A 34 3.69 -9.70 -4.81
C VAL A 34 3.74 -8.26 -4.28
N GLY A 35 3.43 -8.04 -3.01
CA GLY A 35 3.48 -6.71 -2.42
C GLY A 35 4.86 -6.04 -2.54
N LEU A 36 5.95 -6.79 -2.37
CA LEU A 36 7.31 -6.28 -2.53
C LEU A 36 7.65 -5.91 -3.97
N THR A 37 7.18 -6.68 -4.96
CA THR A 37 7.37 -6.36 -6.37
C THR A 37 6.64 -5.08 -6.77
N GLU A 38 5.45 -4.86 -6.21
CA GLU A 38 4.60 -3.71 -6.59
C GLU A 38 4.89 -2.42 -5.78
N THR A 39 5.13 -2.52 -4.47
CA THR A 39 5.31 -1.35 -3.58
C THR A 39 6.73 -1.15 -3.05
N GLY A 40 7.60 -2.15 -3.20
CA GLY A 40 8.79 -2.29 -2.36
C GLY A 40 9.79 -1.16 -2.51
N LYS A 41 9.88 -0.29 -1.50
CA LYS A 41 11.03 0.61 -1.33
C LYS A 41 11.88 0.11 -0.19
N LYS A 42 13.16 -0.18 -0.46
CA LYS A 42 14.11 -0.74 0.53
C LYS A 42 13.63 -2.07 1.16
N GLY A 43 12.83 -2.85 0.44
CA GLY A 43 12.42 -4.19 0.88
C GLY A 43 11.29 -4.21 1.91
N SER A 44 10.47 -3.15 2.00
CA SER A 44 9.25 -3.15 2.83
C SER A 44 8.06 -2.52 2.10
N LEU A 45 6.87 -3.03 2.40
CA LEU A 45 5.60 -2.46 1.93
C LEU A 45 5.41 -1.05 2.50
N GLN A 46 4.67 -0.19 1.82
CA GLN A 46 4.49 1.19 2.25
C GLN A 46 3.00 1.54 2.24
N PRO A 47 2.36 1.72 3.41
CA PRO A 47 0.90 1.88 3.50
C PRO A 47 0.40 3.17 2.85
N ASN A 48 1.27 4.16 2.73
CA ASN A 48 0.95 5.46 2.14
C ASN A 48 1.55 5.64 0.74
N ALA A 49 2.17 4.61 0.14
CA ALA A 49 2.81 4.76 -1.16
C ALA A 49 1.80 5.01 -2.27
N LEU A 50 2.21 5.84 -3.22
CA LEU A 50 1.48 6.09 -4.46
C LEU A 50 2.39 5.82 -5.64
N ASN A 51 1.85 5.17 -6.66
CA ASN A 51 2.43 5.17 -8.00
C ASN A 51 1.51 6.00 -8.91
N ILE A 52 1.99 7.14 -9.38
CA ILE A 52 1.22 8.06 -10.24
C ILE A 52 1.77 7.94 -11.65
N GLU A 53 1.08 7.20 -12.52
CA GLU A 53 1.48 6.94 -13.91
C GLU A 53 2.96 6.50 -14.07
N GLY A 54 3.41 5.58 -13.20
CA GLY A 54 4.78 5.06 -13.19
C GLY A 54 5.75 5.85 -12.29
N LYS A 55 5.32 6.95 -11.68
CA LYS A 55 6.14 7.72 -10.73
C LYS A 55 5.80 7.36 -9.29
N ALA A 56 6.75 6.68 -8.63
CA ALA A 56 6.64 6.36 -7.22
C ALA A 56 6.79 7.59 -6.31
N VAL A 57 5.86 7.76 -5.36
CA VAL A 57 5.85 8.79 -4.34
C VAL A 57 5.64 8.13 -2.98
N PHE A 58 6.38 8.59 -1.97
CA PHE A 58 6.38 8.00 -0.62
C PHE A 58 6.08 9.06 0.44
N PRO A 59 4.81 9.48 0.57
CA PRO A 59 4.33 10.35 1.63
C PRO A 59 4.65 9.80 3.02
N ARG A 60 4.85 10.71 3.99
CA ARG A 60 5.18 10.33 5.38
C ARG A 60 3.95 10.03 6.23
N SER A 61 2.77 10.42 5.78
CA SER A 61 1.50 10.18 6.46
C SER A 61 0.37 9.91 5.47
N ARG A 62 -0.75 9.39 5.99
CA ARG A 62 -1.97 9.18 5.22
C ARG A 62 -2.53 10.50 4.67
N ASP A 63 -2.50 11.56 5.48
CA ASP A 63 -2.97 12.88 5.03
C ASP A 63 -2.12 13.45 3.89
N GLU A 64 -0.80 13.25 3.94
CA GLU A 64 0.11 13.63 2.84
C GLU A 64 -0.16 12.79 1.58
N ALA A 65 -0.49 11.51 1.73
CA ALA A 65 -0.90 10.64 0.62
C ALA A 65 -2.22 11.09 -0.03
N LEU A 66 -3.23 11.41 0.76
CA LEU A 66 -4.51 11.93 0.27
C LEU A 66 -4.35 13.27 -0.44
N ALA A 67 -3.56 14.18 0.13
CA ALA A 67 -3.23 15.45 -0.52
C ALA A 67 -2.50 15.23 -1.86
N THR A 68 -1.53 14.31 -1.88
CA THR A 68 -0.77 13.95 -3.10
C THR A 68 -1.70 13.36 -4.16
N PHE A 69 -2.58 12.43 -3.79
CA PHE A 69 -3.59 11.85 -4.68
C PHE A 69 -4.51 12.94 -5.24
N ALA A 70 -5.08 13.78 -4.38
CA ALA A 70 -5.99 14.83 -4.79
C ALA A 70 -5.33 15.82 -5.76
N ASN A 71 -4.05 16.15 -5.54
CA ASN A 71 -3.27 17.00 -6.46
C ASN A 71 -3.10 16.33 -7.82
N ALA A 72 -2.67 15.06 -7.85
CA ALA A 72 -2.49 14.29 -9.08
C ALA A 72 -3.80 14.19 -9.88
N ARG A 73 -4.95 13.96 -9.21
CA ARG A 73 -6.26 13.95 -9.86
C ARG A 73 -6.62 15.30 -10.48
N ARG A 74 -6.33 16.41 -9.80
CA ARG A 74 -6.56 17.76 -10.35
C ARG A 74 -5.68 18.04 -11.57
N GLU A 75 -4.52 17.41 -11.65
CA GLU A 75 -3.62 17.46 -12.81
C GLU A 75 -4.05 16.51 -13.95
N GLY A 76 -5.18 15.81 -13.81
CA GLY A 76 -5.73 14.92 -14.83
C GLY A 76 -5.14 13.51 -14.83
N LYS A 77 -4.34 13.15 -13.81
CA LYS A 77 -3.79 11.80 -13.66
C LYS A 77 -4.91 10.81 -13.35
N THR A 78 -4.91 9.68 -14.04
CA THR A 78 -5.98 8.67 -13.92
C THR A 78 -5.48 7.38 -13.30
N LEU A 79 -4.33 6.87 -13.77
CA LEU A 79 -3.71 5.65 -13.27
C LEU A 79 -2.87 5.97 -12.03
N ILE A 80 -3.48 5.75 -10.86
CA ILE A 80 -2.84 5.97 -9.57
C ILE A 80 -3.02 4.72 -8.70
N ASP A 81 -1.92 4.09 -8.33
CA ASP A 81 -1.90 2.92 -7.46
C ASP A 81 -1.66 3.34 -6.01
N LEU A 82 -2.30 2.65 -5.07
CA LEU A 82 -2.40 3.07 -3.67
C LEU A 82 -2.02 1.96 -2.70
N GLY A 83 -1.25 2.32 -1.68
CA GLY A 83 -1.11 1.56 -0.43
C GLY A 83 -0.29 0.27 -0.54
N CYS A 84 -0.50 -0.62 0.43
CA CYS A 84 0.28 -1.84 0.69
C CYS A 84 0.40 -2.80 -0.49
N MET A 85 -0.62 -2.86 -1.35
CA MET A 85 -0.70 -3.76 -2.50
C MET A 85 -0.72 -3.02 -3.84
N GLN A 86 -0.50 -1.69 -3.85
CA GLN A 86 -0.64 -0.84 -5.05
C GLN A 86 -1.95 -1.09 -5.82
N ILE A 87 -3.09 -0.96 -5.14
CA ILE A 87 -4.39 -1.08 -5.81
C ILE A 87 -4.62 0.14 -6.70
N ASN A 88 -4.87 -0.09 -7.98
CA ASN A 88 -5.16 0.98 -8.94
C ASN A 88 -6.55 1.60 -8.71
N GLN A 89 -6.59 2.91 -8.45
CA GLN A 89 -7.83 3.64 -8.18
C GLN A 89 -8.80 3.67 -9.37
N HIS A 90 -8.29 3.74 -10.60
CA HIS A 90 -9.14 3.85 -11.79
C HIS A 90 -9.97 2.57 -12.01
N TYR A 91 -9.38 1.40 -11.77
CA TYR A 91 -10.03 0.13 -12.03
C TYR A 91 -10.79 -0.43 -10.83
N HIS A 92 -10.31 -0.20 -9.61
CA HIS A 92 -10.81 -0.87 -8.42
C HIS A 92 -11.47 0.07 -7.40
N GLY A 93 -11.42 1.39 -7.62
CA GLY A 93 -11.90 2.38 -6.66
C GLY A 93 -13.36 2.20 -6.25
N ASP A 94 -14.21 1.70 -7.14
CA ASP A 94 -15.65 1.50 -6.87
C ASP A 94 -15.94 0.39 -5.85
N HIS A 95 -14.95 -0.45 -5.52
CA HIS A 95 -15.07 -1.45 -4.44
C HIS A 95 -14.81 -0.88 -3.05
N PHE A 96 -14.33 0.37 -2.97
CA PHE A 96 -14.04 1.09 -1.74
C PHE A 96 -15.01 2.25 -1.58
N ARG A 97 -15.30 2.64 -0.33
CA ARG A 97 -16.19 3.79 -0.10
C ARG A 97 -15.47 5.11 -0.36
N SER A 98 -14.13 5.12 -0.27
CA SER A 98 -13.30 6.28 -0.54
C SER A 98 -11.83 5.92 -0.76
N VAL A 99 -11.02 6.91 -1.15
CA VAL A 99 -9.56 6.75 -1.32
C VAL A 99 -8.87 6.56 0.04
N GLU A 100 -9.44 7.11 1.11
CA GLU A 100 -9.00 6.85 2.49
C GLU A 100 -9.10 5.37 2.83
N ASP A 101 -10.18 4.68 2.42
CA ASP A 101 -10.33 3.23 2.60
C ASP A 101 -9.34 2.45 1.74
N MET A 102 -9.03 2.93 0.52
CA MET A 102 -7.98 2.33 -0.32
C MET A 102 -6.58 2.44 0.31
N LEU A 103 -6.35 3.41 1.20
CA LEU A 103 -5.07 3.55 1.94
C LEU A 103 -5.10 2.88 3.31
N ASP A 104 -6.23 2.32 3.74
CA ASP A 104 -6.31 1.55 4.97
C ASP A 104 -5.64 0.18 4.76
N PRO A 105 -4.60 -0.18 5.55
CA PRO A 105 -3.83 -1.40 5.32
C PRO A 105 -4.66 -2.67 5.31
N HIS A 106 -5.69 -2.76 6.17
CA HIS A 106 -6.54 -3.94 6.23
C HIS A 106 -7.40 -4.05 4.97
N GLN A 107 -8.12 -3.00 4.61
CA GLN A 107 -8.97 -3.00 3.41
C GLN A 107 -8.16 -3.13 2.12
N ASN A 108 -6.98 -2.51 2.05
CA ASN A 108 -6.10 -2.56 0.89
C ASN A 108 -5.50 -3.96 0.66
N VAL A 109 -5.20 -4.71 1.72
CA VAL A 109 -4.62 -6.05 1.58
C VAL A 109 -5.68 -7.13 1.41
N ASP A 110 -6.88 -6.94 1.96
CA ASP A 110 -7.98 -7.91 1.91
C ASP A 110 -8.73 -7.92 0.56
N TYR A 111 -8.56 -6.88 -0.26
CA TYR A 111 -9.17 -6.73 -1.59
C TYR A 111 -8.46 -7.55 -2.67
#